data_AF-A0A9D4T1X5-F1
#
_entry.id   AF-A0A9D4T1X5-F1
#
_cell.length_a   1.000
_cell.length_b   1.000
_cell.length_c   1.000
_cell.angle_alpha   90.00
_cell.angle_beta   90.00
_cell.angle_gamma   90.00
#
_symmetry.space_group_name_H-M   'P 1'
#
loop_
_entity.id
_entity.type
_entity.pdbx_description
1 polymer ?
#
loop_
_entity_poly.entity_id
_entity_poly.type
_entity_poly.pdbx_seq_one_letter_code
_entity_poly.pdbx_strand_id
1 'polypeptide(L)'
;MSEQLKFIVQELNKEPFNKKLNLISFDAFRPDQLLQTLNDVFAELEPKMKADVRSEDPEQLAMRSLAFLRILKYKPPPDIAGRGSFRQGLVSGAKEAVLPLLEWALRGLPELRKRAYLGRFLVRVELPPELDGDVDLQALYAQYEAAMEQFKEAHKMGEALKASGLNTQELRKDISQMEQEREQLTKKIAKLRRKVETQRNKDALLQLAKNLREEQDRAETLAQQRNSLRDAVSANPCMRDPALREPANISHCRTSVDSRTCLMKKLEEEVRANGYLVRDKLPKEIAACQNAIRDLQKVAAEPAMGQNELNRLKAKVQTENQEINALYEQKMRSQEQADDKLTLFRQQAAVIARKKEAAAETLNELRLQVSQLEAQLQEKRSLVAGGEQVLKGDEEILTQKERDLTQSLVSARNLRRRENTMSHLA
;
A
#
# COMPACT_ATOMS: atom_id res chain seq x y z
N MET A 1 -29.82 -24.29 -2.58
CA MET A 1 -30.30 -23.21 -1.67
C MET A 1 -29.66 -21.92 -2.14
N SER A 2 -30.40 -21.18 -2.97
CA SER A 2 -29.84 -20.21 -3.91
C SER A 2 -29.25 -18.99 -3.20
N GLU A 3 -28.01 -18.62 -3.54
CA GLU A 3 -27.40 -17.32 -3.16
C GLU A 3 -28.33 -16.14 -3.48
N GLN A 4 -29.21 -16.29 -4.47
CA GLN A 4 -30.25 -15.32 -4.83
C GLN A 4 -31.25 -15.06 -3.70
N LEU A 5 -31.68 -16.10 -2.97
CA LEU A 5 -32.59 -15.96 -1.82
C LEU A 5 -31.92 -15.21 -0.66
N LYS A 6 -30.63 -15.50 -0.40
CA LYS A 6 -29.84 -14.78 0.60
C LYS A 6 -29.72 -13.30 0.25
N PHE A 7 -29.41 -13.00 -1.00
CA PHE A 7 -29.29 -11.63 -1.50
C PHE A 7 -30.61 -10.86 -1.36
N ILE A 8 -31.72 -11.43 -1.83
CA ILE A 8 -33.05 -10.79 -1.75
C ILE A 8 -33.42 -10.47 -0.30
N VAL A 9 -33.26 -11.42 0.63
CA VAL A 9 -33.60 -11.20 2.05
C VAL A 9 -32.71 -10.13 2.69
N GLN A 10 -31.41 -10.11 2.35
CA GLN A 10 -30.50 -9.07 2.84
C GLN A 10 -30.89 -7.67 2.35
N GLU A 11 -31.23 -7.52 1.07
CA GLU A 11 -31.63 -6.22 0.51
C GLU A 11 -33.01 -5.76 0.99
N LEU A 12 -33.98 -6.67 1.16
CA LEU A 12 -35.31 -6.34 1.72
C LEU A 12 -35.26 -5.94 3.21
N ASN A 13 -34.19 -6.30 3.91
CA ASN A 13 -33.96 -5.92 5.31
C ASN A 13 -33.24 -4.58 5.47
N LYS A 14 -32.64 -4.05 4.41
CA LYS A 14 -32.02 -2.72 4.40
C LYS A 14 -33.07 -1.63 4.17
N GLU A 15 -32.69 -0.39 4.39
CA GLU A 15 -33.46 0.77 3.94
C GLU A 15 -33.57 0.73 2.40
N PRO A 16 -34.74 1.01 1.81
CA PRO A 16 -35.95 1.61 2.40
C PRO A 16 -37.03 0.63 2.92
N PHE A 17 -36.85 -0.68 2.75
CA PHE A 17 -37.93 -1.67 2.97
C PHE A 17 -38.07 -2.17 4.41
N ASN A 18 -36.96 -2.32 5.15
CA ASN A 18 -36.93 -2.65 6.58
C ASN A 18 -37.86 -3.81 7.01
N LYS A 19 -38.02 -4.86 6.18
CA LYS A 19 -39.02 -5.92 6.40
C LYS A 19 -38.66 -6.97 7.46
N LYS A 20 -37.43 -6.96 8.00
CA LYS A 20 -36.92 -7.87 9.04
C LYS A 20 -37.24 -9.36 8.80
N LEU A 21 -37.07 -9.82 7.56
CA LEU A 21 -37.36 -11.17 7.11
C LEU A 21 -36.20 -12.13 7.41
N ASN A 22 -36.53 -13.38 7.75
CA ASN A 22 -35.60 -14.50 7.82
C ASN A 22 -35.68 -15.35 6.54
N LEU A 23 -34.62 -16.10 6.23
CA LEU A 23 -34.55 -16.94 5.05
C LEU A 23 -35.68 -17.98 4.99
N ILE A 24 -35.98 -18.59 6.13
CA ILE A 24 -37.02 -19.61 6.28
C ILE A 24 -38.41 -18.99 6.12
N SER A 25 -38.64 -17.82 6.72
CA SER A 25 -39.92 -17.13 6.59
C SER A 25 -40.17 -16.66 5.15
N PHE A 26 -39.14 -16.21 4.45
CA PHE A 26 -39.27 -15.74 3.07
C PHE A 26 -39.49 -16.90 2.08
N ASP A 27 -38.81 -18.04 2.26
CA ASP A 27 -39.07 -19.22 1.42
C ASP A 27 -40.46 -19.83 1.69
N ALA A 28 -41.01 -19.67 2.88
CA ALA A 28 -42.39 -20.06 3.19
C ALA A 28 -43.47 -19.11 2.63
N PHE A 29 -43.11 -18.05 1.90
CA PHE A 29 -44.09 -17.09 1.39
C PHE A 29 -45.05 -17.73 0.37
N ARG A 30 -46.34 -17.41 0.55
CA ARG A 30 -47.40 -17.72 -0.41
C ARG A 30 -47.27 -16.84 -1.66
N PRO A 31 -47.80 -17.27 -2.82
CA PRO A 31 -47.77 -16.48 -4.05
C PRO A 31 -48.26 -15.04 -3.87
N ASP A 32 -49.37 -14.83 -3.15
CA ASP A 32 -49.91 -13.49 -2.85
C ASP A 32 -48.94 -12.62 -2.05
N GLN A 33 -48.22 -13.22 -1.09
CA GLN A 33 -47.24 -12.51 -0.25
C GLN A 33 -45.98 -12.16 -1.06
N LEU A 34 -45.61 -13.02 -2.01
CA LEU A 34 -44.47 -12.80 -2.89
C LEU A 34 -44.78 -11.70 -3.91
N LEU A 35 -46.00 -11.70 -4.48
CA LEU A 35 -46.49 -10.64 -5.36
C LEU A 35 -46.66 -9.31 -4.61
N GLN A 36 -47.16 -9.31 -3.37
CA GLN A 36 -47.19 -8.11 -2.56
C GLN A 36 -45.78 -7.58 -2.31
N THR A 37 -44.82 -8.46 -2.02
CA THR A 37 -43.44 -8.06 -1.81
C THR A 37 -42.83 -7.44 -3.07
N LEU A 38 -43.11 -7.99 -4.25
CA LEU A 38 -42.75 -7.40 -5.52
C LEU A 38 -43.42 -6.04 -5.75
N ASN A 39 -44.71 -5.92 -5.43
CA ASN A 39 -45.44 -4.66 -5.60
C ASN A 39 -44.93 -3.57 -4.64
N ASP A 40 -44.55 -3.93 -3.41
CA ASP A 40 -43.93 -3.01 -2.47
C ASP A 40 -42.57 -2.50 -2.99
N VAL A 41 -41.80 -3.36 -3.66
CA VAL A 41 -40.55 -2.95 -4.36
C VAL A 41 -40.85 -2.00 -5.51
N PHE A 42 -41.91 -2.24 -6.29
CA PHE A 42 -42.34 -1.30 -7.34
C PHE A 42 -42.90 0.01 -6.78
N ALA A 43 -43.62 -0.03 -5.65
CA ALA A 43 -44.16 1.15 -4.99
C ALA A 43 -43.07 2.11 -4.49
N GLU A 44 -41.92 1.57 -4.12
CA GLU A 44 -40.72 2.34 -3.76
C GLU A 44 -40.05 3.01 -4.97
N LEU A 45 -40.18 2.41 -6.15
CA LEU A 45 -39.69 2.98 -7.41
C LEU A 45 -40.67 4.02 -7.98
N GLU A 46 -41.97 3.74 -7.90
CA GLU A 46 -43.04 4.63 -8.34
C GLU A 46 -44.24 4.58 -7.37
N PRO A 47 -44.58 5.68 -6.66
CA PRO A 47 -45.67 5.70 -5.68
C PRO A 47 -47.06 5.34 -6.26
N LYS A 48 -47.27 5.53 -7.58
CA LYS A 48 -48.52 5.16 -8.27
C LYS A 48 -48.75 3.64 -8.35
N MET A 49 -47.70 2.85 -8.18
CA MET A 49 -47.78 1.38 -8.16
C MET A 49 -48.24 0.84 -6.81
N LYS A 50 -48.30 1.67 -5.77
CA LYS A 50 -48.74 1.27 -4.43
C LYS A 50 -50.19 0.78 -4.47
N ALA A 51 -50.36 -0.52 -4.29
CA ALA A 51 -51.66 -1.17 -4.18
C ALA A 51 -51.55 -2.43 -3.32
N ASP A 52 -52.66 -2.84 -2.73
CA ASP A 52 -52.77 -4.16 -2.10
C ASP A 52 -53.15 -5.17 -3.19
N VAL A 53 -52.28 -6.15 -3.40
CA VAL A 53 -52.44 -7.22 -4.40
C VAL A 53 -53.73 -8.02 -4.20
N ARG A 54 -54.29 -8.04 -2.98
CA ARG A 54 -55.55 -8.76 -2.69
C ARG A 54 -56.80 -8.03 -3.16
N SER A 55 -56.68 -6.73 -3.45
CA SER A 55 -57.81 -5.88 -3.86
C SER A 55 -57.95 -5.75 -5.38
N GLU A 56 -56.92 -6.15 -6.13
CA GLU A 56 -56.89 -6.07 -7.59
C GLU A 56 -57.05 -7.45 -8.24
N ASP A 57 -57.58 -7.45 -9.46
CA ASP A 57 -57.61 -8.65 -10.30
C ASP A 57 -56.17 -9.06 -10.67
N PRO A 58 -55.76 -10.33 -10.43
CA PRO A 58 -54.39 -10.78 -10.72
C PRO A 58 -53.92 -10.53 -12.15
N GLU A 59 -54.85 -10.53 -13.11
CA GLU A 59 -54.54 -10.29 -14.52
C GLU A 59 -54.32 -8.80 -14.81
N GLN A 60 -55.10 -7.91 -14.20
CA GLN A 60 -54.88 -6.46 -14.25
C GLN A 60 -53.56 -6.05 -13.56
N LEU A 61 -53.25 -6.65 -12.41
CA LEU A 61 -51.98 -6.44 -11.72
C LEU A 61 -50.80 -6.85 -12.61
N ALA A 62 -50.87 -8.04 -13.20
CA ALA A 62 -49.82 -8.54 -14.09
C ALA A 62 -49.64 -7.62 -15.32
N MET A 63 -50.72 -7.12 -15.93
CA MET A 63 -50.64 -6.17 -17.04
C MET A 63 -49.98 -4.85 -16.63
N ARG A 64 -50.36 -4.30 -15.48
CA ARG A 64 -49.76 -3.06 -14.94
C ARG A 64 -48.27 -3.26 -14.62
N SER A 65 -47.91 -4.35 -13.95
CA SER A 65 -46.52 -4.71 -13.66
C SER A 65 -45.71 -4.92 -14.94
N LEU A 66 -46.27 -5.56 -15.97
CA LEU A 66 -45.59 -5.75 -17.27
C LEU A 66 -45.37 -4.42 -18.01
N ALA A 67 -46.36 -3.51 -17.97
CA ALA A 67 -46.22 -2.17 -18.54
C ALA A 67 -45.10 -1.38 -17.83
N PHE A 68 -45.03 -1.45 -16.50
CA PHE A 68 -43.97 -0.83 -15.71
C PHE A 68 -42.60 -1.46 -15.99
N LEU A 69 -42.52 -2.79 -16.08
CA LEU A 69 -41.28 -3.50 -16.44
C LEU A 69 -40.78 -3.14 -17.85
N ARG A 70 -41.68 -2.82 -18.78
CA ARG A 70 -41.32 -2.31 -20.11
C ARG A 70 -40.63 -0.95 -20.03
N ILE A 71 -41.11 -0.05 -19.15
CA ILE A 71 -40.48 1.25 -18.89
C ILE A 71 -39.09 1.06 -18.27
N LEU A 72 -38.96 0.12 -17.32
CA LEU A 72 -37.68 -0.20 -16.68
C LEU A 72 -36.71 -0.99 -17.58
N LYS A 73 -37.15 -1.40 -18.78
CA LYS A 73 -36.43 -2.22 -19.76
C LYS A 73 -35.97 -3.58 -19.21
N TYR A 74 -36.82 -4.21 -18.40
CA TYR A 74 -36.55 -5.58 -17.94
C TYR A 74 -36.61 -6.58 -19.10
N LYS A 75 -35.66 -7.49 -19.15
CA LYS A 75 -35.65 -8.63 -20.07
C LYS A 75 -35.71 -9.92 -19.26
N PRO A 76 -36.79 -10.71 -19.35
CA PRO A 76 -36.90 -11.98 -18.66
C PRO A 76 -35.76 -12.94 -19.05
N PRO A 77 -35.28 -13.82 -18.14
CA PRO A 77 -34.28 -14.83 -18.44
C PRO A 77 -34.69 -15.75 -19.60
N PRO A 78 -33.73 -16.23 -20.41
CA PRO A 78 -34.01 -17.06 -21.59
C PRO A 78 -34.65 -18.42 -21.26
N ASP A 79 -34.55 -18.90 -20.01
CA ASP A 79 -35.20 -20.14 -19.55
C ASP A 79 -36.74 -20.00 -19.44
N ILE A 80 -37.25 -18.77 -19.31
CA ILE A 80 -38.69 -18.44 -19.18
C ILE A 80 -39.18 -17.83 -20.52
N ALA A 81 -38.52 -18.14 -21.64
CA ALA A 81 -38.61 -17.43 -22.93
C ALA A 81 -39.99 -17.41 -23.63
N GLY A 82 -41.01 -18.08 -23.11
CA GLY A 82 -42.38 -17.83 -23.53
C GLY A 82 -42.92 -16.55 -22.89
N ARG A 83 -43.12 -15.46 -23.66
CA ARG A 83 -43.83 -14.24 -23.18
C ARG A 83 -45.16 -14.56 -22.46
N GLY A 84 -45.86 -15.62 -22.89
CA GLY A 84 -47.05 -16.15 -22.23
C GLY A 84 -46.78 -16.87 -20.90
N SER A 85 -45.68 -17.63 -20.80
CA SER A 85 -45.26 -18.33 -19.58
C SER A 85 -44.83 -17.34 -18.49
N PHE A 86 -44.10 -16.27 -18.85
CA PHE A 86 -43.75 -15.22 -17.88
C PHE A 86 -44.98 -14.46 -17.38
N ARG A 87 -45.94 -14.13 -18.26
CA ARG A 87 -47.23 -13.52 -17.85
C ARG A 87 -47.99 -14.45 -16.91
N GLN A 88 -48.09 -15.74 -17.26
CA GLN A 88 -48.77 -16.73 -16.42
C GLN A 88 -48.08 -16.91 -15.06
N GLY A 89 -46.74 -16.88 -15.03
CA GLY A 89 -45.94 -16.93 -13.80
C GLY A 89 -46.11 -15.70 -12.91
N LEU A 90 -46.36 -14.52 -13.50
CA LEU A 90 -46.66 -13.30 -12.76
C LEU A 90 -48.10 -13.29 -12.22
N VAL A 91 -49.07 -13.83 -12.98
CA VAL A 91 -50.46 -13.99 -12.53
C VAL A 91 -50.57 -15.03 -11.41
N SER A 92 -49.83 -16.14 -11.50
CA SER A 92 -49.85 -17.21 -10.49
C SER A 92 -48.91 -16.97 -9.30
N GLY A 93 -48.07 -15.95 -9.36
CA GLY A 93 -47.04 -15.66 -8.34
C GLY A 93 -45.99 -16.76 -8.21
N ALA A 94 -45.64 -17.42 -9.32
CA ALA A 94 -44.66 -18.50 -9.35
C ALA A 94 -43.28 -18.01 -8.91
N LYS A 95 -42.66 -18.72 -7.96
CA LYS A 95 -41.32 -18.40 -7.42
C LYS A 95 -40.26 -18.29 -8.52
N GLU A 96 -40.36 -19.13 -9.55
CA GLU A 96 -39.44 -19.17 -10.70
C GLU A 96 -39.46 -17.87 -11.53
N ALA A 97 -40.60 -17.18 -11.60
CA ALA A 97 -40.73 -15.92 -12.33
C ALA A 97 -40.44 -14.70 -11.44
N VAL A 98 -40.90 -14.72 -10.18
CA VAL A 98 -40.84 -13.55 -9.29
C VAL A 98 -39.47 -13.40 -8.61
N LEU A 99 -38.79 -14.49 -8.24
CA LEU A 99 -37.49 -14.40 -7.55
C LEU A 99 -36.39 -13.78 -8.43
N PRO A 100 -36.20 -14.17 -9.71
CA PRO A 100 -35.22 -13.52 -10.58
C PRO A 100 -35.54 -12.05 -10.83
N LEU A 101 -36.83 -11.70 -10.86
CA LEU A 101 -37.29 -10.33 -11.02
C LEU A 101 -37.00 -9.48 -9.79
N LEU A 102 -37.26 -10.00 -8.59
CA LEU A 102 -36.91 -9.36 -7.32
C LEU A 102 -35.41 -9.16 -7.20
N GLU A 103 -34.61 -10.17 -7.52
CA GLU A 103 -33.15 -10.07 -7.51
C GLU A 103 -32.67 -8.94 -8.43
N TRP A 104 -33.19 -8.90 -9.66
CA TRP A 104 -32.85 -7.85 -10.62
C TRP A 104 -33.25 -6.46 -10.14
N ALA A 105 -34.47 -6.32 -9.61
CA ALA A 105 -34.98 -5.05 -9.12
C ALA A 105 -34.16 -4.53 -7.93
N LEU A 106 -33.80 -5.41 -7.00
CA LEU A 106 -33.04 -5.06 -5.80
C LEU A 106 -31.57 -4.75 -6.12
N ARG A 107 -30.94 -5.48 -7.06
CA ARG A 107 -29.56 -5.23 -7.47
C ARG A 107 -29.37 -3.86 -8.14
N GLY A 108 -30.42 -3.34 -8.79
CA GLY A 108 -30.38 -2.11 -9.57
C GLY A 108 -31.21 -0.94 -9.02
N LEU A 109 -31.63 -0.96 -7.75
CA LEU A 109 -32.53 0.05 -7.16
C LEU A 109 -32.22 1.52 -7.53
N PRO A 110 -30.99 2.05 -7.38
CA PRO A 110 -30.72 3.46 -7.69
C PRO A 110 -30.86 3.77 -9.18
N GLU A 111 -30.43 2.86 -10.05
CA GLU A 111 -30.58 3.03 -11.51
C GLU A 111 -32.05 2.93 -11.92
N LEU A 112 -32.79 1.97 -11.35
CA LEU A 112 -34.20 1.76 -11.63
C LEU A 112 -35.05 2.91 -11.12
N ARG A 113 -34.73 3.50 -9.96
CA ARG A 113 -35.37 4.71 -9.46
C ARG A 113 -35.17 5.88 -10.44
N LYS A 114 -33.95 6.05 -10.96
CA LYS A 114 -33.64 7.06 -11.97
C LYS A 114 -34.40 6.79 -13.29
N ARG A 115 -34.50 5.53 -13.72
CA ARG A 115 -35.27 5.15 -14.91
C ARG A 115 -36.77 5.33 -14.74
N ALA A 116 -37.34 4.97 -13.59
CA ALA A 116 -38.75 5.20 -13.27
C ALA A 116 -39.07 6.70 -13.30
N TYR A 117 -38.21 7.51 -12.67
CA TYR A 117 -38.31 8.96 -12.71
C TYR A 117 -38.27 9.51 -14.15
N LEU A 118 -37.28 9.09 -14.95
CA LEU A 118 -37.17 9.52 -16.34
C LEU A 118 -38.33 9.01 -17.21
N GLY A 119 -38.83 7.81 -16.96
CA GLY A 119 -39.96 7.20 -17.67
C GLY A 119 -41.23 8.05 -17.57
N ARG A 120 -41.46 8.69 -16.42
CA ARG A 120 -42.61 9.62 -16.25
C ARG A 120 -42.59 10.80 -17.22
N PHE A 121 -41.41 11.25 -17.65
CA PHE A 121 -41.25 12.45 -18.47
C PHE A 121 -40.82 12.17 -19.90
N LEU A 122 -40.22 11.01 -20.18
CA LEU A 122 -39.65 10.65 -21.48
C LEU A 122 -40.44 9.58 -22.24
N VAL A 123 -41.48 8.98 -21.63
CA VAL A 123 -42.42 8.15 -22.38
C VAL A 123 -43.31 9.08 -23.21
N ARG A 124 -43.17 8.97 -24.53
CA ARG A 124 -43.92 9.78 -25.49
C ARG A 124 -45.40 9.43 -25.42
N VAL A 125 -46.24 10.46 -25.48
CA VAL A 125 -47.67 10.29 -25.75
C VAL A 125 -47.81 10.03 -27.25
N GLU A 126 -48.27 8.84 -27.63
CA GLU A 126 -48.54 8.52 -29.03
C GLU A 126 -49.80 9.27 -29.49
N LEU A 127 -49.68 10.07 -30.55
CA LEU A 127 -50.81 10.73 -31.20
C LEU A 127 -51.59 9.71 -32.03
N PRO A 128 -52.91 9.56 -31.83
CA PRO A 128 -53.75 8.78 -32.73
C PRO A 128 -53.63 9.29 -34.17
N PRO A 129 -53.62 8.38 -35.16
CA PRO A 129 -53.44 8.75 -36.57
C PRO A 129 -54.58 9.62 -37.13
N GLU A 130 -55.74 9.68 -36.45
CA GLU A 130 -56.83 10.58 -36.83
C GLU A 130 -56.54 12.06 -36.53
N LEU A 131 -55.64 12.34 -35.59
CA LEU A 131 -55.29 13.70 -35.14
C LEU A 131 -54.02 14.23 -35.83
N ASP A 132 -53.41 13.42 -36.70
CA ASP A 132 -52.13 13.71 -37.35
C ASP A 132 -52.25 14.78 -38.46
N GLY A 133 -53.47 15.19 -38.83
CA GLY A 133 -53.72 16.22 -39.84
C GLY A 133 -53.92 17.64 -39.32
N ASP A 134 -54.00 17.83 -38.00
CA ASP A 134 -54.24 19.14 -37.38
C ASP A 134 -52.93 19.90 -37.16
N VAL A 135 -52.79 21.05 -37.84
CA VAL A 135 -51.58 21.88 -37.84
C VAL A 135 -51.28 22.44 -36.45
N ASP A 136 -52.29 22.79 -35.67
CA ASP A 136 -52.11 23.36 -34.33
C ASP A 136 -51.65 22.28 -33.33
N LEU A 137 -52.19 21.06 -33.45
CA LEU A 137 -51.75 19.92 -32.64
C LEU A 137 -50.32 19.48 -32.97
N GLN A 138 -49.92 19.49 -34.24
CA GLN A 138 -48.54 19.22 -34.64
C GLN A 138 -47.57 20.27 -34.09
N ALA A 139 -47.93 21.55 -34.13
CA ALA A 139 -47.12 22.62 -33.56
C ALA A 139 -46.96 22.46 -32.04
N LEU A 140 -48.03 22.09 -31.32
CA LEU A 140 -47.98 21.81 -29.89
C LEU A 140 -47.13 20.57 -29.58
N TYR A 141 -47.23 19.52 -30.41
CA TYR A 141 -46.42 18.31 -30.25
C TYR A 141 -44.93 18.59 -30.46
N ALA A 142 -44.58 19.44 -31.43
CA ALA A 142 -43.20 19.90 -31.63
C ALA A 142 -42.67 20.69 -30.42
N GLN A 143 -43.49 21.54 -29.80
CA GLN A 143 -43.12 22.23 -28.55
C GLN A 143 -42.92 21.25 -27.39
N TYR A 144 -43.77 20.22 -27.30
CA TYR A 144 -43.62 19.13 -26.33
C TYR A 144 -42.31 18.34 -26.53
N GLU A 145 -41.97 17.99 -27.78
CA GLU A 145 -40.69 17.33 -28.09
C GLU A 145 -39.48 18.21 -27.75
N ALA A 146 -39.54 19.52 -28.04
CA ALA A 146 -38.50 20.47 -27.66
C ALA A 146 -38.32 20.56 -26.14
N ALA A 147 -39.42 20.61 -25.38
CA ALA A 147 -39.39 20.62 -23.92
C ALA A 147 -38.80 19.31 -23.33
N MET A 148 -39.09 18.16 -23.95
CA MET A 148 -38.47 16.89 -23.57
C MET A 148 -36.95 16.90 -23.77
N GLU A 149 -36.44 17.48 -24.87
CA GLU A 149 -34.99 17.59 -25.10
C GLU A 149 -34.32 18.54 -24.11
N GLN A 150 -34.93 19.70 -23.83
CA GLN A 150 -34.44 20.63 -22.81
C GLN A 150 -34.36 19.96 -21.43
N PHE A 151 -35.36 19.16 -21.06
CA PHE A 151 -35.36 18.38 -19.83
C PHE A 151 -34.19 17.37 -19.77
N LYS A 152 -33.91 16.66 -20.87
CA LYS A 152 -32.78 15.72 -20.93
C LYS A 152 -31.45 16.43 -20.68
N GLU A 153 -31.23 17.57 -21.31
CA GLU A 153 -29.99 18.35 -21.15
C GLU A 153 -29.84 18.87 -19.72
N ALA A 154 -30.88 19.52 -19.18
CA ALA A 154 -30.88 20.04 -17.81
C ALA A 154 -30.66 18.93 -16.77
N HIS A 155 -31.34 17.79 -16.93
CA HIS A 155 -31.15 16.64 -16.05
C HIS A 155 -29.73 16.05 -16.15
N LYS A 156 -29.15 15.98 -17.37
CA LYS A 156 -27.77 15.52 -17.57
C LYS A 156 -26.77 16.44 -16.87
N MET A 157 -26.93 17.76 -16.99
CA MET A 157 -26.11 18.75 -16.28
C MET A 157 -26.25 18.61 -14.76
N GLY A 158 -27.48 18.50 -14.25
CA GLY A 158 -27.73 18.34 -12.81
C GLY A 158 -27.09 17.08 -12.22
N GLU A 159 -27.15 15.96 -12.93
CA GLU A 159 -26.51 14.72 -12.48
C GLU A 159 -24.99 14.78 -12.50
N ALA A 160 -24.39 15.48 -13.48
CA ALA A 160 -22.95 15.72 -13.52
C ALA A 160 -22.47 16.56 -12.31
N LEU A 161 -23.24 17.57 -11.92
CA LEU A 161 -22.94 18.40 -10.75
C LEU A 161 -23.13 17.66 -9.42
N LYS A 162 -24.13 16.77 -9.32
CA LYS A 162 -24.29 15.94 -8.12
C LYS A 162 -23.13 14.95 -7.94
N ALA A 163 -22.66 14.36 -9.03
CA ALA A 163 -21.53 13.45 -9.00
C ALA A 163 -20.24 14.13 -8.51
N SER A 164 -20.05 15.42 -8.81
CA SER A 164 -18.88 16.20 -8.33
C SER A 164 -19.03 16.73 -6.90
N GLY A 165 -20.24 16.76 -6.33
CA GLY A 165 -20.53 17.36 -5.02
C GLY A 165 -20.11 16.57 -3.78
N LEU A 166 -19.67 15.32 -3.93
CA LEU A 166 -19.35 14.39 -2.83
C LEU A 166 -18.23 14.91 -1.89
N ASN A 167 -17.33 15.75 -2.38
CA ASN A 167 -16.20 16.27 -1.59
C ASN A 167 -16.59 17.42 -0.63
N THR A 168 -17.77 18.01 -0.77
CA THR A 168 -18.13 19.22 0.00
C THR A 168 -18.48 18.93 1.47
N GLN A 169 -18.90 17.72 1.80
CA GLN A 169 -19.26 17.35 3.17
C GLN A 169 -18.03 17.05 4.05
N GLU A 170 -17.02 16.38 3.49
CA GLU A 170 -15.75 16.12 4.18
C GLU A 170 -15.00 17.43 4.42
N LEU A 171 -14.89 18.28 3.39
CA LEU A 171 -14.33 19.63 3.54
C LEU A 171 -15.03 20.46 4.62
N ARG A 172 -16.36 20.39 4.73
CA ARG A 172 -17.10 21.09 5.80
C ARG A 172 -16.77 20.54 7.19
N LYS A 173 -16.62 19.22 7.33
CA LYS A 173 -16.22 18.59 8.60
C LYS A 173 -14.80 19.02 8.98
N ASP A 174 -13.87 18.98 8.03
CA ASP A 174 -12.48 19.37 8.25
C ASP A 174 -12.37 20.86 8.63
N ILE A 175 -13.09 21.75 7.94
CA ILE A 175 -13.15 23.17 8.31
C ILE A 175 -13.67 23.33 9.74
N SER A 176 -14.76 22.64 10.09
CA SER A 176 -15.30 22.72 11.45
C SER A 176 -14.31 22.21 12.50
N GLN A 177 -13.57 21.13 12.20
CA GLN A 177 -12.53 20.61 13.08
C GLN A 177 -11.38 21.62 13.25
N MET A 178 -10.88 22.19 12.15
CA MET A 178 -9.82 23.21 12.19
C MET A 178 -10.25 24.46 12.96
N GLU A 179 -11.51 24.88 12.83
CA GLU A 179 -12.07 25.99 13.60
C GLU A 179 -12.11 25.71 15.10
N GLN A 180 -12.51 24.49 15.49
CA GLN A 180 -12.50 24.06 16.89
C GLN A 180 -11.07 24.01 17.45
N GLU A 181 -10.12 23.45 16.71
CA GLU A 181 -8.71 23.41 17.10
C GLU A 181 -8.13 24.81 17.26
N ARG A 182 -8.43 25.72 16.31
CA ARG A 182 -8.05 27.14 16.40
C ARG A 182 -8.61 27.79 17.67
N GLU A 183 -9.88 27.56 18.00
CA GLU A 183 -10.50 28.13 19.19
C GLU A 183 -9.88 27.58 20.48
N GLN A 184 -9.61 26.28 20.55
CA GLN A 184 -8.92 25.65 21.67
C GLN A 184 -7.50 26.21 21.86
N LEU A 185 -6.72 26.33 20.78
CA LEU A 185 -5.39 26.94 20.81
C LEU A 185 -5.45 28.40 21.24
N THR A 186 -6.40 29.18 20.73
CA THR A 186 -6.61 30.58 21.11
C THR A 186 -6.94 30.69 22.61
N LYS A 187 -7.83 29.85 23.14
CA LYS A 187 -8.13 29.78 24.58
C LYS A 187 -6.89 29.42 25.41
N LYS A 188 -6.08 28.45 24.95
CA LYS A 188 -4.84 28.04 25.63
C LYS A 188 -3.80 29.17 25.63
N ILE A 189 -3.61 29.85 24.50
CA ILE A 189 -2.74 31.02 24.38
C ILE A 189 -3.22 32.14 25.29
N ALA A 190 -4.52 32.44 25.33
CA ALA A 190 -5.07 33.46 26.22
C ALA A 190 -4.80 33.14 27.71
N LYS A 191 -4.97 31.87 28.12
CA LYS A 191 -4.63 31.42 29.48
C LYS A 191 -3.13 31.57 29.78
N LEU A 192 -2.25 31.23 28.83
CA LEU A 192 -0.80 31.37 29.00
C LEU A 192 -0.38 32.85 29.05
N ARG A 193 -0.95 33.70 28.18
CA ARG A 193 -0.69 35.15 28.19
C ARG A 193 -1.04 35.77 29.54
N ARG A 194 -2.21 35.43 30.11
CA ARG A 194 -2.59 35.88 31.46
C ARG A 194 -1.57 35.51 32.55
N LYS A 195 -0.93 34.35 32.46
CA LYS A 195 0.13 33.93 33.40
C LYS A 195 1.45 34.66 33.20
N VAL A 196 1.73 35.10 31.98
CA VAL A 196 2.96 35.83 31.62
C VAL A 196 2.79 37.34 31.85
N GLU A 197 1.55 37.84 31.85
CA GLU A 197 1.20 39.24 32.09
C GLU A 197 1.76 39.80 33.41
N THR A 198 1.91 38.94 34.42
CA THR A 198 2.43 39.30 35.76
C THR A 198 3.95 39.42 35.83
N GLN A 199 4.69 39.13 34.74
CA GLN A 199 6.15 39.19 34.71
C GLN A 199 6.66 40.58 34.28
N ARG A 200 7.72 41.07 34.92
CA ARG A 200 8.42 42.31 34.55
C ARG A 200 9.24 42.06 33.27
N ASN A 201 9.27 43.02 32.34
CA ASN A 201 9.93 42.90 31.02
C ASN A 201 9.43 41.71 30.16
N LYS A 202 8.13 41.39 30.22
CA LYS A 202 7.51 40.28 29.49
C LYS A 202 7.79 40.29 27.98
N ASP A 203 7.74 41.45 27.32
CA ASP A 203 7.83 41.53 25.87
C ASP A 203 9.25 41.22 25.37
N ALA A 204 10.28 41.71 26.09
CA ALA A 204 11.67 41.40 25.78
C ALA A 204 12.01 39.92 26.02
N LEU A 205 11.48 39.33 27.10
CA LEU A 205 11.68 37.90 27.39
C LEU A 205 10.96 36.99 26.38
N LEU A 206 9.75 37.35 25.95
CA LEU A 206 9.02 36.62 24.91
C LEU A 206 9.72 36.69 23.55
N GLN A 207 10.29 37.85 23.20
CA GLN A 207 11.10 37.98 21.99
C GLN A 207 12.36 37.13 22.04
N LEU A 208 13.08 37.13 23.17
CA LEU A 208 14.27 36.29 23.35
C LEU A 208 13.91 34.79 23.27
N ALA A 209 12.82 34.37 23.92
CA ALA A 209 12.34 33.00 23.87
C ALA A 209 11.90 32.58 22.46
N LYS A 210 11.28 33.48 21.69
CA LYS A 210 10.95 33.25 20.28
C LYS A 210 12.21 33.01 19.45
N ASN A 211 13.22 33.88 19.58
CA ASN A 211 14.48 33.76 18.85
C ASN A 211 15.20 32.45 19.22
N LEU A 212 15.27 32.11 20.51
CA LEU A 212 15.86 30.85 20.95
C LEU A 212 15.14 29.63 20.34
N ARG A 213 13.80 29.66 20.28
CA ARG A 213 13.02 28.59 19.64
C ARG A 213 13.31 28.49 18.15
N GLU A 214 13.36 29.61 17.44
CA GLU A 214 13.69 29.63 16.00
C GLU A 214 15.09 29.06 15.73
N GLU A 215 16.09 29.38 16.57
CA GLU A 215 17.43 28.80 16.44
C GLU A 215 17.46 27.30 16.78
N GLN A 216 16.68 26.84 17.76
CA GLN A 216 16.53 25.42 18.05
C GLN A 216 15.87 24.65 16.90
N ASP A 217 14.79 25.18 16.33
CA ASP A 217 14.10 24.60 15.16
C ASP A 217 15.05 24.53 13.95
N ARG A 218 15.89 25.56 13.74
CA ARG A 218 16.96 25.55 12.71
C ARG A 218 18.03 24.51 13.01
N ALA A 219 18.48 24.40 14.26
CA ALA A 219 19.49 23.40 14.64
C ALA A 219 18.95 21.97 14.43
N GLU A 220 17.68 21.73 14.74
CA GLU A 220 17.04 20.42 14.54
C GLU A 220 16.89 20.08 13.06
N THR A 221 16.43 21.02 12.22
CA THR A 221 16.34 20.81 10.76
C THR A 221 17.70 20.56 10.14
N LEU A 222 18.74 21.29 10.54
CA LEU A 222 20.13 21.03 10.11
C LEU A 222 20.65 19.68 10.59
N ALA A 223 20.31 19.26 11.82
CA ALA A 223 20.68 17.94 12.33
C ALA A 223 19.98 16.82 11.55
N GLN A 224 18.70 16.98 11.21
CA GLN A 224 17.96 16.05 10.35
C GLN A 224 18.60 15.97 8.95
N GLN A 225 18.91 17.10 8.33
CA GLN A 225 19.60 17.14 7.04
C GLN A 225 20.97 16.47 7.11
N ARG A 226 21.77 16.76 8.14
CA ARG A 226 23.06 16.13 8.37
C ARG A 226 22.93 14.60 8.50
N ASN A 227 21.93 14.13 9.23
CA ASN A 227 21.69 12.69 9.37
C ASN A 227 21.27 12.07 8.04
N SER A 228 20.33 12.67 7.31
CA SER A 228 19.92 12.20 5.97
C SER A 228 21.09 12.17 4.97
N LEU A 229 21.93 13.20 4.98
CA LEU A 229 23.14 13.26 4.15
C LEU A 229 24.16 12.20 4.58
N ARG A 230 24.36 11.99 5.88
CA ARG A 230 25.23 10.94 6.40
C ARG A 230 24.74 9.57 5.94
N ASP A 231 23.45 9.30 6.04
CA ASP A 231 22.85 8.04 5.62
C ASP A 231 22.99 7.84 4.11
N ALA A 232 22.79 8.89 3.31
CA ALA A 232 23.03 8.86 1.87
C ALA A 232 24.51 8.59 1.54
N VAL A 233 25.45 9.26 2.23
CA VAL A 233 26.89 9.06 2.04
C VAL A 233 27.31 7.66 2.49
N SER A 234 26.75 7.10 3.56
CA SER A 234 27.01 5.74 4.03
C SER A 234 26.39 4.67 3.11
N ALA A 235 25.27 4.95 2.44
CA ALA A 235 24.66 4.04 1.47
C ALA A 235 25.46 3.93 0.16
N ASN A 236 26.11 5.01 -0.28
CA ASN A 236 26.90 5.04 -1.52
C ASN A 236 28.06 4.00 -1.59
N PRO A 237 28.93 3.84 -0.57
CA PRO A 237 29.96 2.80 -0.58
C PRO A 237 29.34 1.39 -0.49
N CYS A 238 28.23 1.21 0.24
CA CYS A 238 27.51 -0.06 0.27
C CYS A 238 26.98 -0.49 -1.11
N MET A 239 26.68 0.47 -2.00
CA MET A 239 26.27 0.20 -3.39
C MET A 239 27.46 0.07 -4.35
N ARG A 240 28.63 0.62 -4.02
CA ARG A 240 29.87 0.46 -4.81
C ARG A 240 30.58 -0.87 -4.54
N ASP A 241 30.53 -1.39 -3.32
CA ASP A 241 31.17 -2.66 -2.93
C ASP A 241 30.73 -3.87 -3.79
N PRO A 242 29.44 -4.07 -4.12
CA PRO A 242 29.01 -5.14 -5.01
C PRO A 242 29.58 -5.00 -6.43
N ALA A 243 29.63 -3.79 -6.98
CA ALA A 243 30.13 -3.50 -8.32
C ALA A 243 31.66 -3.72 -8.45
N LEU A 244 32.40 -3.61 -7.34
CA LEU A 244 33.84 -3.91 -7.28
C LEU A 244 34.13 -5.38 -6.96
N ARG A 245 33.23 -6.10 -6.28
CA ARG A 245 33.37 -7.53 -5.98
C ARG A 245 33.17 -8.44 -7.19
N GLU A 246 32.25 -8.11 -8.10
CA GLU A 246 32.02 -8.89 -9.32
C GLU A 246 33.31 -9.13 -10.15
N PRO A 247 34.14 -8.13 -10.49
CA PRO A 247 35.39 -8.37 -11.23
C PRO A 247 36.45 -9.14 -10.42
N ALA A 248 36.48 -9.04 -9.09
CA ALA A 248 37.39 -9.79 -8.22
C ALA A 248 37.04 -11.30 -8.19
N ASN A 249 35.76 -11.64 -8.12
CA ASN A 249 35.28 -13.02 -8.23
C ASN A 249 35.56 -13.63 -9.61
N ILE A 250 35.38 -12.85 -10.68
CA ILE A 250 35.66 -13.27 -12.06
C ILE A 250 37.16 -13.55 -12.23
N SER A 251 38.04 -12.67 -11.74
CA SER A 251 39.50 -12.84 -11.86
C SER A 251 40.06 -14.07 -11.13
N HIS A 252 39.54 -14.40 -9.94
CA HIS A 252 39.93 -15.61 -9.21
C HIS A 252 39.51 -16.92 -9.89
N CYS A 253 38.45 -16.89 -10.71
CA CYS A 253 37.99 -18.07 -11.44
C CYS A 253 38.64 -18.22 -12.82
N ARG A 254 39.36 -17.20 -13.35
CA ARG A 254 40.05 -17.25 -14.66
C ARG A 254 41.27 -18.17 -14.67
N THR A 255 41.86 -18.48 -13.51
CA THR A 255 43.04 -19.34 -13.36
C THR A 255 42.70 -20.83 -13.21
N SER A 256 41.42 -21.19 -13.15
CA SER A 256 40.94 -22.57 -13.01
C SER A 256 40.66 -23.20 -14.38
N VAL A 257 41.09 -24.46 -14.57
CA VAL A 257 40.86 -25.26 -15.79
C VAL A 257 39.36 -25.38 -16.13
N ASP A 258 38.51 -25.44 -15.09
CA ASP A 258 37.05 -25.44 -15.20
C ASP A 258 36.42 -24.10 -14.76
N SER A 259 36.91 -23.00 -15.32
CA SER A 259 36.54 -21.62 -14.95
C SER A 259 35.01 -21.38 -14.89
N ARG A 260 34.24 -21.97 -15.81
CA ARG A 260 32.78 -21.78 -15.91
C ARG A 260 32.00 -22.52 -14.82
N THR A 261 32.34 -23.76 -14.52
CA THR A 261 31.61 -24.56 -13.51
C THR A 261 31.96 -24.11 -12.09
N CYS A 262 33.21 -23.69 -11.87
CA CYS A 262 33.66 -23.07 -10.62
C CYS A 262 32.91 -21.76 -10.33
N LEU A 263 32.76 -20.89 -11.34
CA LEU A 263 32.00 -19.65 -11.19
C LEU A 263 30.51 -19.91 -10.91
N MET A 264 29.89 -20.85 -11.62
CA MET A 264 28.48 -21.22 -11.39
C MET A 264 28.24 -21.73 -9.97
N LYS A 265 29.09 -22.61 -9.45
CA LYS A 265 28.95 -23.13 -8.07
C LYS A 265 29.07 -22.03 -7.02
N LYS A 266 30.02 -21.10 -7.18
CA LYS A 266 30.17 -19.95 -6.26
C LYS A 266 28.95 -19.03 -6.30
N LEU A 267 28.42 -18.74 -7.49
CA LEU A 267 27.21 -17.93 -7.64
C LEU A 267 25.98 -18.62 -7.03
N GLU A 268 25.85 -19.94 -7.19
CA GLU A 268 24.78 -20.72 -6.55
C GLU A 268 24.88 -20.67 -5.01
N GLU A 269 26.10 -20.77 -4.46
CA GLU A 269 26.36 -20.64 -3.02
C GLU A 269 26.07 -19.22 -2.50
N GLU A 270 26.47 -18.18 -3.24
CA GLU A 270 26.18 -16.78 -2.88
C GLU A 270 24.68 -16.47 -2.96
N VAL A 271 23.98 -16.94 -3.99
CA VAL A 271 22.52 -16.80 -4.13
C VAL A 271 21.81 -17.53 -2.98
N ARG A 272 22.28 -18.71 -2.59
CA ARG A 272 21.72 -19.47 -1.46
C ARG A 272 21.96 -18.74 -0.13
N ALA A 273 23.18 -18.23 0.10
CA ALA A 273 23.53 -17.48 1.30
C ALA A 273 22.75 -16.16 1.39
N ASN A 274 22.71 -15.37 0.31
CA ASN A 274 21.95 -14.12 0.23
C ASN A 274 20.45 -14.38 0.34
N GLY A 275 19.94 -15.48 -0.23
CA GLY A 275 18.56 -15.92 -0.09
C GLY A 275 18.17 -16.19 1.37
N TYR A 276 19.07 -16.81 2.16
CA TYR A 276 18.85 -16.98 3.60
C TYR A 276 18.89 -15.64 4.36
N LEU A 277 19.84 -14.75 4.04
CA LEU A 277 19.94 -13.43 4.69
C LEU A 277 18.70 -12.58 4.44
N VAL A 278 18.22 -12.51 3.19
CA VAL A 278 17.07 -11.66 2.80
C VAL A 278 15.73 -12.23 3.26
N ARG A 279 15.56 -13.56 3.24
CA ARG A 279 14.26 -14.17 3.60
C ARG A 279 14.07 -14.41 5.09
N ASP A 280 15.17 -14.59 5.84
CA ASP A 280 15.10 -15.08 7.21
C ASP A 280 15.78 -14.14 8.21
N LYS A 281 17.09 -13.86 8.05
CA LYS A 281 17.86 -13.07 9.04
C LYS A 281 17.53 -11.57 9.06
N LEU A 282 17.72 -10.88 7.95
CA LEU A 282 17.56 -9.41 7.88
C LEU A 282 16.13 -8.97 8.21
N PRO A 283 15.05 -9.64 7.76
CA PRO A 283 13.70 -9.25 8.16
C PRO A 283 13.46 -9.39 9.66
N LYS A 284 14.03 -10.41 10.32
CA LYS A 284 13.91 -10.60 11.77
C LYS A 284 14.65 -9.52 12.54
N GLU A 285 15.85 -9.17 12.12
CA GLU A 285 16.64 -8.09 12.73
C GLU A 285 15.99 -6.72 12.52
N ILE A 286 15.49 -6.43 11.31
CA ILE A 286 14.76 -5.19 11.02
C ILE A 286 13.49 -5.11 11.87
N ALA A 287 12.73 -6.20 11.97
CA ALA A 287 11.53 -6.23 12.81
C ALA A 287 11.87 -6.03 14.30
N ALA A 288 12.95 -6.65 14.79
CA ALA A 288 13.43 -6.45 16.17
C ALA A 288 13.85 -4.99 16.43
N CYS A 289 14.59 -4.37 15.52
CA CYS A 289 14.95 -2.95 15.60
C CYS A 289 13.72 -2.04 15.53
N GLN A 290 12.77 -2.30 14.63
CA GLN A 290 11.52 -1.55 14.54
C GLN A 290 10.66 -1.70 15.80
N ASN A 291 10.66 -2.87 16.44
CA ASN A 291 10.00 -3.07 17.73
C ASN A 291 10.68 -2.24 18.82
N ALA A 292 12.01 -2.29 18.91
CA ALA A 292 12.77 -1.50 19.88
C ALA A 292 12.52 0.02 19.70
N ILE A 293 12.51 0.52 18.46
CA ILE A 293 12.18 1.93 18.18
C ILE A 293 10.76 2.27 18.62
N ARG A 294 9.78 1.42 18.30
CA ARG A 294 8.39 1.63 18.73
C ARG A 294 8.25 1.64 20.25
N ASP A 295 8.96 0.77 20.95
CA ASP A 295 8.91 0.71 22.41
C ASP A 295 9.59 1.92 23.05
N LEU A 296 10.74 2.36 22.51
CA LEU A 296 11.39 3.61 22.94
C LEU A 296 10.52 4.84 22.66
N GLN A 297 9.80 4.88 21.53
CA GLN A 297 8.86 5.96 21.22
C GLN A 297 7.69 5.99 22.20
N LYS A 298 7.15 4.84 22.62
CA LYS A 298 6.12 4.78 23.66
C LYS A 298 6.65 5.31 24.98
N VAL A 299 7.85 4.87 25.40
CA VAL A 299 8.48 5.34 26.64
C VAL A 299 8.76 6.84 26.61
N ALA A 300 9.18 7.38 25.47
CA ALA A 300 9.40 8.82 25.31
C ALA A 300 8.09 9.64 25.30
N ALA A 301 6.98 9.04 24.86
CA ALA A 301 5.66 9.66 24.86
C ALA A 301 4.96 9.58 26.23
N GLU A 302 5.37 8.66 27.10
CA GLU A 302 4.88 8.59 28.47
C GLU A 302 5.41 9.77 29.30
N PRO A 303 4.56 10.49 30.04
CA PRO A 303 5.01 11.53 30.96
C PRO A 303 5.88 10.91 32.05
N ALA A 304 6.89 11.65 32.52
CA ALA A 304 7.86 11.17 33.51
C ALA A 304 7.17 10.54 34.74
N MET A 305 7.13 9.20 34.78
CA MET A 305 6.56 8.44 35.90
C MET A 305 7.38 8.66 37.17
N GLY A 306 6.71 8.77 38.31
CA GLY A 306 7.37 8.86 39.61
C GLY A 306 8.05 7.54 40.00
N GLN A 307 9.13 7.61 40.79
CA GLN A 307 9.91 6.45 41.23
C GLN A 307 9.05 5.34 41.89
N ASN A 308 7.97 5.72 42.57
CA ASN A 308 7.03 4.79 43.20
C ASN A 308 6.21 3.97 42.19
N GLU A 309 5.84 4.58 41.07
CA GLU A 309 5.09 3.91 40.01
C GLU A 309 5.97 2.94 39.24
N LEU A 310 7.23 3.32 39.00
CA LEU A 310 8.26 2.45 38.43
C LEU A 310 8.53 1.23 39.33
N ASN A 311 8.61 1.43 40.65
CA ASN A 311 8.79 0.34 41.61
C ASN A 311 7.58 -0.61 41.62
N ARG A 312 6.36 -0.08 41.50
CA ARG A 312 5.14 -0.89 41.39
C ARG A 312 5.12 -1.70 40.09
N LEU A 313 5.55 -1.11 38.98
CA LEU A 313 5.64 -1.81 37.69
C LEU A 313 6.70 -2.92 37.74
N LYS A 314 7.87 -2.65 38.33
CA LYS A 314 8.92 -3.66 38.55
C LYS A 314 8.43 -4.82 39.41
N ALA A 315 7.68 -4.54 40.48
CA ALA A 315 7.10 -5.57 41.33
C ALA A 315 6.10 -6.44 40.55
N LYS A 316 5.22 -5.83 39.73
CA LYS A 316 4.31 -6.56 38.84
C LYS A 316 5.05 -7.44 37.83
N VAL A 317 6.07 -6.91 37.16
CA VAL A 317 6.91 -7.68 36.22
C VAL A 317 7.60 -8.85 36.91
N GLN A 318 8.02 -8.70 38.18
CA GLN A 318 8.57 -9.81 38.95
C GLN A 318 7.50 -10.87 39.27
N THR A 319 6.31 -10.47 39.69
CA THR A 319 5.20 -11.41 39.94
C THR A 319 4.80 -12.16 38.67
N GLU A 320 4.60 -11.46 37.55
CA GLU A 320 4.27 -12.08 36.27
C GLU A 320 5.38 -13.00 35.77
N ASN A 321 6.66 -12.63 35.93
CA ASN A 321 7.78 -13.52 35.61
C ASN A 321 7.80 -14.78 36.50
N GLN A 322 7.47 -14.65 37.78
CA GLN A 322 7.35 -15.81 38.68
C GLN A 322 6.19 -16.72 38.24
N GLU A 323 5.06 -16.15 37.85
CA GLU A 323 3.91 -16.90 37.31
C GLU A 323 4.26 -17.59 35.98
N ILE A 324 4.93 -16.90 35.06
CA ILE A 324 5.42 -17.46 33.80
C ILE A 324 6.37 -18.62 34.08
N ASN A 325 7.31 -18.47 35.02
CA ASN A 325 8.24 -19.53 35.40
C ASN A 325 7.52 -20.73 36.03
N ALA A 326 6.53 -20.49 36.91
CA ALA A 326 5.72 -21.56 37.50
C ALA A 326 4.90 -22.31 36.43
N LEU A 327 4.31 -21.58 35.47
CA LEU A 327 3.62 -22.16 34.32
C LEU A 327 4.58 -22.90 33.39
N TYR A 328 5.80 -22.40 33.20
CA TYR A 328 6.83 -23.07 32.42
C TYR A 328 7.27 -24.37 33.08
N GLU A 329 7.48 -24.38 34.40
CA GLU A 329 7.76 -25.60 35.17
C GLU A 329 6.60 -26.59 35.10
N GLN A 330 5.36 -26.12 35.26
CA GLN A 330 4.16 -26.97 35.14
C GLN A 330 4.03 -27.57 33.74
N LYS A 331 4.32 -26.77 32.70
CA LYS A 331 4.32 -27.21 31.31
C LYS A 331 5.44 -28.21 31.04
N MET A 332 6.65 -27.99 31.54
CA MET A 332 7.77 -28.93 31.40
C MET A 332 7.45 -30.27 32.07
N ARG A 333 6.92 -30.25 33.31
CA ARG A 333 6.49 -31.47 34.02
C ARG A 333 5.37 -32.24 33.30
N SER A 334 4.47 -31.53 32.60
CA SER A 334 3.37 -32.13 31.84
C SER A 334 3.80 -32.60 30.44
N GLN A 335 4.80 -31.94 29.84
CA GLN A 335 5.28 -32.21 28.47
C GLN A 335 6.37 -33.30 28.44
N GLU A 336 7.15 -33.47 29.51
CA GLU A 336 8.07 -34.61 29.72
C GLU A 336 7.35 -35.97 29.73
N GLN A 337 6.06 -36.03 30.06
CA GLN A 337 5.31 -37.29 30.12
C GLN A 337 4.71 -37.73 28.78
N ALA A 338 4.65 -36.85 27.77
CA ALA A 338 3.85 -37.09 26.56
C ALA A 338 4.62 -37.02 25.22
N ASP A 339 5.82 -36.41 25.14
CA ASP A 339 6.36 -36.01 23.83
C ASP A 339 7.91 -35.99 23.68
N ASP A 340 8.61 -36.96 24.26
CA ASP A 340 10.09 -37.06 24.31
C ASP A 340 10.81 -37.09 22.94
N LYS A 341 10.16 -37.58 21.89
CA LYS A 341 10.76 -37.58 20.53
C LYS A 341 10.70 -36.20 19.90
N LEU A 342 9.59 -35.48 20.08
CA LEU A 342 9.39 -34.17 19.49
C LEU A 342 10.25 -33.10 20.18
N THR A 343 10.48 -33.24 21.48
CA THR A 343 11.42 -32.39 22.25
C THR A 343 12.85 -32.56 21.74
N LEU A 344 13.31 -33.78 21.46
CA LEU A 344 14.62 -34.04 20.86
C LEU A 344 14.76 -33.38 19.48
N PHE A 345 13.75 -33.49 18.61
CA PHE A 345 13.78 -32.83 17.29
C PHE A 345 13.75 -31.31 17.39
N ARG A 346 13.00 -30.74 18.35
CA ARG A 346 13.02 -29.29 18.61
C ARG A 346 14.36 -28.82 19.14
N GLN A 347 14.99 -29.59 20.02
CA GLN A 347 16.34 -29.30 20.54
C GLN A 347 17.38 -29.38 19.43
N GLN A 348 17.32 -30.42 18.59
CA GLN A 348 18.19 -30.58 17.43
C GLN A 348 17.99 -29.42 16.43
N ALA A 349 16.74 -29.03 16.15
CA ALA A 349 16.43 -27.89 15.29
C ALA A 349 16.96 -26.57 15.88
N ALA A 350 16.86 -26.37 17.19
CA ALA A 350 17.40 -25.19 17.87
C ALA A 350 18.94 -25.15 17.82
N VAL A 351 19.62 -26.29 17.99
CA VAL A 351 21.08 -26.39 17.84
C VAL A 351 21.50 -26.10 16.41
N ILE A 352 20.80 -26.65 15.41
CA ILE A 352 21.06 -26.37 14.00
C ILE A 352 20.83 -24.90 13.67
N ALA A 353 19.75 -24.30 14.18
CA ALA A 353 19.45 -22.88 13.98
C ALA A 353 20.55 -21.98 14.57
N ARG A 354 21.01 -22.25 15.80
CA ARG A 354 22.13 -21.53 16.43
C ARG A 354 23.43 -21.69 15.67
N LYS A 355 23.74 -22.91 15.19
CA LYS A 355 24.92 -23.14 14.34
C LYS A 355 24.82 -22.37 13.03
N LYS A 356 23.63 -22.31 12.41
CA LYS A 356 23.37 -21.56 11.18
C LYS A 356 23.46 -20.05 11.39
N GLU A 357 23.08 -19.56 12.56
CA GLU A 357 23.23 -18.17 12.98
C GLU A 357 24.69 -17.80 13.19
N ALA A 358 25.43 -18.56 14.00
CA ALA A 358 26.87 -18.35 14.22
C ALA A 358 27.67 -18.44 12.91
N ALA A 359 27.32 -19.37 12.01
CA ALA A 359 27.93 -19.45 10.69
C ALA A 359 27.61 -18.21 9.81
N ALA A 360 26.42 -17.63 9.94
CA ALA A 360 26.07 -16.40 9.23
C ALA A 360 26.79 -15.17 9.81
N GLU A 361 26.94 -15.10 11.13
CA GLU A 361 27.70 -14.04 11.81
C GLU A 361 29.17 -14.04 11.41
N THR A 362 29.84 -15.20 11.53
CA THR A 362 31.23 -15.37 11.09
C THR A 362 31.42 -15.07 9.60
N LEU A 363 30.47 -15.44 8.74
CA LEU A 363 30.48 -15.10 7.32
C LEU A 363 30.35 -13.58 7.11
N ASN A 364 29.54 -12.89 7.91
CA ASN A 364 29.38 -11.45 7.84
C ASN A 364 30.64 -10.71 8.33
N GLU A 365 31.27 -11.19 9.41
CA GLU A 365 32.55 -10.68 9.93
C GLU A 365 33.66 -10.83 8.89
N LEU A 366 33.79 -12.01 8.27
CA LEU A 366 34.77 -12.24 7.20
C LEU A 366 34.49 -11.37 5.96
N ARG A 367 33.21 -11.19 5.58
CA ARG A 367 32.82 -10.27 4.50
C ARG A 367 33.19 -8.82 4.82
N LEU A 368 33.06 -8.40 6.07
CA LEU A 368 33.46 -7.06 6.52
C LEU A 368 34.98 -6.90 6.46
N GLN A 369 35.73 -7.90 6.94
CA GLN A 369 37.20 -7.90 6.87
C GLN A 369 37.69 -7.85 5.41
N VAL A 370 37.06 -8.59 4.50
CA VAL A 370 37.38 -8.54 3.07
C VAL A 370 37.08 -7.15 2.49
N SER A 371 35.91 -6.55 2.76
CA SER A 371 35.60 -5.18 2.31
C SER A 371 36.60 -4.15 2.86
N GLN A 372 37.00 -4.28 4.14
CA GLN A 372 38.00 -3.40 4.75
C GLN A 372 39.37 -3.53 4.09
N LEU A 373 39.83 -4.75 3.83
CA LEU A 373 41.10 -5.01 3.14
C LEU A 373 41.05 -4.56 1.67
N GLU A 374 39.91 -4.75 0.98
CA GLU A 374 39.68 -4.24 -0.37
C GLU A 374 39.71 -2.71 -0.42
N ALA A 375 39.08 -2.04 0.54
CA ALA A 375 39.10 -0.58 0.69
C ALA A 375 40.53 -0.07 0.95
N GLN A 376 41.28 -0.73 1.84
CA GLN A 376 42.69 -0.42 2.08
C GLN A 376 43.55 -0.64 0.82
N LEU A 377 43.31 -1.72 0.06
CA LEU A 377 43.98 -1.96 -1.21
C LEU A 377 43.63 -0.90 -2.25
N GLN A 378 42.38 -0.46 -2.32
CA GLN A 378 41.95 0.60 -3.23
C GLN A 378 42.56 1.95 -2.83
N GLU A 379 42.61 2.26 -1.54
CA GLU A 379 43.29 3.45 -1.01
C GLU A 379 44.78 3.41 -1.37
N LYS A 380 45.48 2.31 -1.09
CA LYS A 380 46.89 2.11 -1.48
C LYS A 380 47.08 2.17 -3.00
N ARG A 381 46.19 1.60 -3.80
CA ARG A 381 46.22 1.70 -5.27
C ARG A 381 46.00 3.14 -5.75
N SER A 382 45.11 3.89 -5.13
CA SER A 382 44.89 5.31 -5.45
C SER A 382 46.09 6.18 -5.09
N LEU A 383 46.74 5.89 -3.96
CA LEU A 383 47.99 6.53 -3.53
C LEU A 383 49.15 6.19 -4.46
N VAL A 384 49.25 4.94 -4.94
CA VAL A 384 50.26 4.50 -5.91
C VAL A 384 49.98 5.03 -7.32
N ALA A 385 48.71 5.12 -7.73
CA ALA A 385 48.32 5.68 -9.02
C ALA A 385 48.48 7.21 -9.10
N GLY A 386 48.44 7.90 -7.95
CA GLY A 386 48.77 9.32 -7.82
C GLY A 386 50.26 9.60 -7.57
N GLY A 387 51.07 8.56 -7.33
CA GLY A 387 52.52 8.64 -7.27
C GLY A 387 53.11 8.63 -8.67
N GLU A 388 54.03 9.56 -8.94
CA GLU A 388 54.85 9.63 -10.15
C GLU A 388 55.33 8.22 -10.56
N GLN A 389 55.27 7.89 -11.86
CA GLN A 389 55.62 6.57 -12.40
C GLN A 389 57.03 6.15 -11.96
N VAL A 390 57.14 5.47 -10.82
CA VAL A 390 58.38 4.84 -10.40
C VAL A 390 58.52 3.56 -11.23
N LEU A 391 59.41 3.64 -12.21
CA LEU A 391 59.84 2.52 -13.06
C LEU A 391 60.31 1.39 -12.14
N LYS A 392 59.68 0.22 -12.22
CA LYS A 392 60.05 -0.93 -11.39
C LYS A 392 61.27 -1.62 -11.98
N GLY A 393 62.35 -1.72 -11.19
CA GLY A 393 63.39 -2.75 -11.17
C GLY A 393 64.06 -3.09 -12.51
N ASP A 394 63.35 -3.82 -13.38
CA ASP A 394 63.91 -4.31 -14.64
C ASP A 394 64.13 -3.18 -15.67
N GLU A 395 63.30 -2.14 -15.65
CA GLU A 395 63.49 -0.96 -16.50
C GLU A 395 64.61 -0.03 -15.96
N GLU A 396 64.83 0.02 -14.65
CA GLU A 396 65.99 0.72 -14.08
C GLU A 396 67.30 0.04 -14.48
N ILE A 397 67.36 -1.30 -14.46
CA ILE A 397 68.55 -2.05 -14.90
C ILE A 397 68.85 -1.83 -16.39
N LEU A 398 67.81 -1.81 -17.23
CA LEU A 398 67.96 -1.54 -18.66
C LEU A 398 68.48 -0.11 -18.91
N THR A 399 67.90 0.89 -18.25
CA THR A 399 68.33 2.28 -18.40
C THR A 399 69.74 2.52 -17.83
N GLN A 400 70.14 1.79 -16.78
CA GLN A 400 71.52 1.84 -16.25
C GLN A 400 72.52 1.21 -17.23
N LYS A 401 72.19 0.05 -17.83
CA LYS A 401 73.01 -0.56 -18.88
C LYS A 401 73.15 0.34 -20.11
N GLU A 402 72.08 1.04 -20.51
CA GLU A 402 72.14 2.01 -21.61
C GLU A 402 73.02 3.21 -21.29
N ARG A 403 73.01 3.70 -20.04
CA ARG A 403 73.90 4.78 -19.57
C ARG A 403 75.37 4.34 -19.54
N ASP A 404 75.64 3.11 -19.12
CA ASP A 404 77.01 2.57 -19.10
C ASP A 404 77.54 2.35 -20.53
N LEU A 405 76.70 1.84 -21.44
CA LEU A 405 77.03 1.71 -22.86
C LEU A 405 77.33 3.06 -23.51
N THR A 406 76.52 4.08 -23.22
CA THR A 406 76.73 5.43 -23.76
C THR A 406 78.00 6.09 -23.21
N GLN A 407 78.30 5.95 -21.92
CA GLN A 407 79.57 6.43 -21.34
C GLN A 407 80.80 5.71 -21.93
N SER A 408 80.70 4.39 -22.16
CA SER A 408 81.77 3.62 -22.80
C SER A 408 82.01 4.09 -24.24
N LEU A 409 80.95 4.37 -25.01
CA LEU A 409 81.06 4.89 -26.38
C LEU A 409 81.69 6.30 -26.43
N VAL A 410 81.35 7.18 -25.48
CA VAL A 410 81.96 8.51 -25.38
C VAL A 410 83.45 8.42 -25.04
N SER A 411 83.82 7.55 -24.10
CA SER A 411 85.23 7.31 -23.75
C SER A 411 86.03 6.76 -24.94
N ALA A 412 85.47 5.81 -25.68
CA ALA A 412 86.10 5.29 -26.90
C ALA A 412 86.27 6.36 -28.00
N ARG A 413 85.29 7.26 -28.15
CA ARG A 413 85.37 8.37 -29.11
C ARG A 413 86.43 9.41 -28.71
N ASN A 414 86.59 9.65 -27.42
CA ASN A 414 87.63 10.55 -26.89
C ASN A 414 89.03 9.95 -27.04
N LEU A 415 89.20 8.63 -26.88
CA LEU A 415 90.45 7.93 -27.18
C LEU A 415 90.81 8.03 -28.66
N ARG A 416 89.88 7.76 -29.58
CA ARG A 416 90.14 7.94 -31.02
C ARG A 416 90.47 9.39 -31.40
N ARG A 417 89.85 10.37 -30.73
CA ARG A 417 90.22 11.78 -30.92
C ARG A 417 91.65 12.06 -30.46
N ARG A 418 92.07 11.50 -29.31
CA ARG A 418 93.44 11.61 -28.81
C ARG A 418 94.46 10.93 -29.73
N GLU A 419 94.13 9.74 -30.23
CA GLU A 419 94.96 9.04 -31.23
C GLU A 419 95.09 9.87 -32.51
N ASN A 420 93.99 10.38 -33.07
CA ASN A 420 94.04 11.22 -34.27
C ASN A 420 94.79 12.55 -34.07
N THR A 421 94.77 13.14 -32.87
CA THR A 421 95.59 14.34 -32.58
C THR A 421 97.07 14.00 -32.43
N MET A 422 97.41 12.81 -31.96
CA MET A 422 98.80 12.34 -31.87
C MET A 422 99.36 11.96 -33.25
N SER A 423 98.52 11.45 -34.16
CA SER A 423 98.91 11.15 -35.55
C SER A 423 99.18 12.39 -36.41
N HIS A 424 98.74 13.58 -36.00
CA HIS A 424 99.00 14.85 -36.70
C HIS A 424 100.22 15.62 -36.16
N LEU A 425 100.90 15.09 -35.14
CA LEU A 425 102.11 15.67 -34.53
C LEU A 425 103.37 14.82 -34.77
N ALA A 426 103.33 13.88 -35.71
CA ALA A 426 104.47 13.05 -36.13
C ALA A 426 104.80 13.27 -37.60
#